data_AF-A0A069PD27-F1
#
_entry.id   AF-A0A069PD27-F1
#
_cell.length_a   1.000
_cell.length_b   1.000
_cell.length_c   1.000
_cell.angle_alpha   90.00
_cell.angle_beta   90.00
_cell.angle_gamma   90.00
#
_symmetry.space_group_name_H-M   'P 1'
#
loop_
_entity.id
_entity.type
_entity.pdbx_description
1 polymer ?
#
loop_
_entity_poly.entity_id
_entity_poly.type
_entity_poly.pdbx_seq_one_letter_code
_entity_poly.pdbx_strand_id
1 'polypeptide(L)'
;MKSRMAVGLSVVLAACGGGGGGETSATSAASAAPASSSTAAACSGGPFTTDPAKVCSDASGKLVTAYVYAQPQTVIADGTVISADTTWPASGSPYYIAGTVQVAKGATLTIPDGVIVESMKPVPCTADCIGKIPTKGIINVAGKLNVGGSDQSQLLGVTVSNVDANVGGGTVSIQHARLEDAFVQISPAAPFSMTYTQAYRLNVTPIVRAGVTTYEAGTNGYPSFKNSTVKYNTFVDSAAFAFDPSVIVQNNLFVNMVDPLVLIDNFPASGAPAGIAKNNSFLFKKTSPNTNRMVIAAHGTYAASAIHTLDFSNNFWGVTDTTTIQSRILDSTNSSNPRLPNVVNYAPVAVSPDPATPADPQIGVPNE
;
A
#
# COMPACT_ATOMS: atom_id res chain seq x y z
N MET A 1 57.32 -7.94 -26.53
CA MET A 1 57.76 -7.39 -25.22
C MET A 1 56.74 -7.87 -24.18
N LYS A 2 57.05 -8.95 -23.43
CA LYS A 2 57.37 -8.96 -21.98
C LYS A 2 56.35 -8.14 -21.16
N SER A 3 55.60 -8.62 -20.16
CA SER A 3 55.64 -9.83 -19.33
C SER A 3 54.27 -9.96 -18.60
N ARG A 4 53.52 -11.07 -18.74
CA ARG A 4 53.19 -12.07 -17.71
C ARG A 4 53.29 -11.63 -16.23
N MET A 5 52.20 -11.79 -15.47
CA MET A 5 52.12 -12.81 -14.39
C MET A 5 50.68 -13.07 -13.92
N ALA A 6 50.30 -14.34 -13.95
CA ALA A 6 49.14 -14.94 -13.29
C ALA A 6 49.68 -16.10 -12.45
N VAL A 7 49.24 -16.26 -11.20
CA VAL A 7 49.22 -17.47 -10.34
C VAL A 7 48.42 -17.04 -9.09
N GLY A 8 47.44 -17.74 -8.51
CA GLY A 8 47.04 -19.13 -8.59
C GLY A 8 47.27 -19.84 -7.24
N LEU A 9 46.18 -20.30 -6.62
CA LEU A 9 46.08 -21.50 -5.77
C LEU A 9 46.47 -21.48 -4.27
N SER A 10 45.42 -21.79 -3.50
CA SER A 10 45.26 -22.60 -2.27
C SER A 10 46.48 -23.25 -1.60
N VAL A 11 46.50 -23.22 -0.26
CA VAL A 11 47.01 -24.31 0.61
C VAL A 11 46.17 -24.41 1.89
N VAL A 12 45.88 -25.65 2.27
CA VAL A 12 45.27 -26.12 3.53
C VAL A 12 46.36 -26.80 4.37
N LEU A 13 46.12 -26.86 5.69
CA LEU A 13 46.53 -27.88 6.69
C LEU A 13 47.66 -27.57 7.70
N ALA A 14 47.47 -28.20 8.87
CA ALA A 14 48.39 -28.57 9.96
C ALA A 14 48.40 -27.63 11.20
N ALA A 15 48.39 -28.11 12.46
CA ALA A 15 48.32 -29.45 13.02
C ALA A 15 48.07 -29.40 14.56
N CYS A 16 47.78 -30.58 15.11
CA CYS A 16 47.57 -30.96 16.51
C CYS A 16 48.68 -30.60 17.52
N GLY A 17 48.25 -30.56 18.80
CA GLY A 17 49.02 -30.89 20.01
C GLY A 17 48.27 -30.30 21.22
N GLY A 18 47.91 -30.98 22.31
CA GLY A 18 48.22 -32.31 22.82
C GLY A 18 48.37 -32.21 24.34
N GLY A 19 47.46 -32.85 25.10
CA GLY A 19 47.74 -33.46 26.41
C GLY A 19 47.71 -32.61 27.69
N GLY A 20 46.83 -33.03 28.63
CA GLY A 20 47.30 -33.44 29.97
C GLY A 20 46.94 -32.56 31.19
N GLY A 21 45.82 -32.91 31.84
CA GLY A 21 45.67 -33.23 33.27
C GLY A 21 46.12 -32.26 34.38
N GLY A 22 45.23 -32.00 35.33
CA GLY A 22 45.60 -31.62 36.70
C GLY A 22 44.57 -30.76 37.42
N GLU A 23 43.71 -31.38 38.22
CA GLU A 23 42.90 -30.71 39.25
C GLU A 23 43.82 -30.10 40.34
N THR A 24 43.52 -28.89 40.80
CA THR A 24 43.64 -28.49 42.21
C THR A 24 42.98 -27.13 42.43
N SER A 25 42.06 -27.10 43.39
CA SER A 25 41.30 -25.95 43.84
C SER A 25 42.18 -24.86 44.46
N ALA A 26 41.90 -23.59 44.12
CA ALA A 26 42.11 -22.46 45.02
C ALA A 26 41.10 -21.34 44.72
N THR A 27 40.45 -20.90 45.79
CA THR A 27 39.46 -19.84 45.93
C THR A 27 39.89 -18.48 45.39
N SER A 28 39.02 -17.77 44.65
CA SER A 28 38.87 -16.31 44.81
C SER A 28 37.70 -15.73 44.02
N ALA A 29 36.97 -14.85 44.71
CA ALA A 29 36.18 -13.73 44.20
C ALA A 29 34.88 -14.05 43.42
N ALA A 30 33.78 -14.02 44.18
CA ALA A 30 32.47 -13.69 43.66
C ALA A 30 32.52 -12.38 42.85
N SER A 31 32.28 -12.47 41.55
CA SER A 31 31.80 -11.34 40.77
C SER A 31 30.31 -11.56 40.56
N ALA A 32 29.51 -10.74 41.23
CA ALA A 32 28.07 -10.69 41.02
C ALA A 32 27.83 -10.35 39.54
N ALA A 33 27.25 -11.30 38.80
CA ALA A 33 26.61 -10.97 37.54
C ALA A 33 25.57 -9.88 37.82
N PRO A 34 25.50 -8.79 37.03
CA PRO A 34 24.34 -7.92 37.12
C PRO A 34 23.17 -8.74 36.61
N ALA A 35 22.36 -9.25 37.54
CA ALA A 35 21.02 -9.70 37.22
C ALA A 35 20.28 -8.44 36.75
N SER A 36 20.26 -8.23 35.43
CA SER A 36 19.26 -7.41 34.79
C SER A 36 17.93 -8.15 34.96
N SER A 37 17.36 -8.08 36.16
CA SER A 37 15.97 -8.40 36.39
C SER A 37 15.16 -7.32 35.70
N SER A 38 14.98 -7.44 34.39
CA SER A 38 13.81 -6.88 33.76
C SER A 38 12.63 -7.65 34.37
N THR A 39 12.07 -7.10 35.44
CA THR A 39 10.74 -7.51 35.90
C THR A 39 9.85 -7.41 34.68
N ALA A 40 9.44 -8.55 34.13
CA ALA A 40 8.54 -8.60 32.99
C ALA A 40 7.36 -7.69 33.33
N ALA A 41 7.16 -6.63 32.54
CA ALA A 41 6.02 -5.76 32.72
C ALA A 41 4.78 -6.67 32.66
N ALA A 42 4.02 -6.73 33.76
CA ALA A 42 2.80 -7.50 33.78
C ALA A 42 1.86 -6.84 32.78
N CYS A 43 1.59 -7.53 31.67
CA CYS A 43 0.63 -7.10 30.68
C CYS A 43 -0.75 -6.95 31.34
N SER A 44 -1.11 -5.70 31.64
CA SER A 44 -2.37 -5.33 32.26
C SER A 44 -3.29 -4.72 31.21
N GLY A 45 -4.26 -5.50 30.74
CA GLY A 45 -5.18 -5.11 29.68
C GLY A 45 -5.74 -6.33 28.95
N GLY A 46 -6.84 -6.16 28.23
CA GLY A 46 -7.32 -7.20 27.32
C GLY A 46 -6.33 -7.46 26.17
N PRO A 47 -6.62 -8.43 25.29
CA PRO A 47 -5.76 -8.74 24.14
C PRO A 47 -5.66 -7.58 23.14
N PHE A 48 -6.54 -6.58 23.24
CA PHE A 48 -6.62 -5.43 22.35
C PHE A 48 -6.73 -4.11 23.12
N THR A 49 -6.14 -3.05 22.58
CA THR A 49 -6.22 -1.69 23.11
C THR A 49 -6.33 -0.66 21.98
N THR A 50 -7.08 0.41 22.22
CA THR A 50 -7.10 1.61 21.37
C THR A 50 -6.20 2.72 21.91
N ASP A 51 -5.47 2.44 22.99
CA ASP A 51 -4.47 3.31 23.60
C ASP A 51 -3.06 2.74 23.33
N PRO A 52 -2.23 3.43 22.52
CA PRO A 52 -0.90 2.95 22.16
C PRO A 52 0.05 2.86 23.37
N ALA A 53 -0.20 3.59 24.46
CA ALA A 53 0.62 3.51 25.67
C ALA A 53 0.41 2.20 26.45
N LYS A 54 -0.64 1.44 26.14
CA LYS A 54 -0.98 0.16 26.79
C LYS A 54 -0.54 -1.07 25.99
N VAL A 55 0.18 -0.88 24.89
CA VAL A 55 0.74 -1.98 24.11
C VAL A 55 1.81 -2.68 24.94
N CYS A 56 1.76 -4.02 24.98
CA CYS A 56 2.71 -4.80 25.75
C CYS A 56 3.05 -6.13 25.06
N SER A 57 4.27 -6.60 25.31
CA SER A 57 4.78 -7.91 24.89
C SER A 57 5.25 -8.71 26.09
N ASP A 58 5.22 -10.04 26.00
CA ASP A 58 5.75 -10.92 27.03
C ASP A 58 7.30 -10.94 27.02
N ALA A 59 7.89 -11.70 27.95
CA ALA A 59 9.35 -11.82 28.09
C ALA A 59 10.04 -12.43 26.86
N SER A 60 9.30 -13.10 25.96
CA SER A 60 9.82 -13.61 24.68
C SER A 60 9.73 -12.57 23.54
N GLY A 61 9.19 -11.38 23.82
CA GLY A 61 8.94 -10.35 22.83
C GLY A 61 7.65 -10.55 22.02
N LYS A 62 6.84 -11.56 22.36
CA LYS A 62 5.56 -11.80 21.70
C LYS A 62 4.53 -10.78 22.16
N LEU A 63 3.85 -10.14 21.22
CA LEU A 63 2.78 -9.18 21.49
C LEU A 63 1.63 -9.86 22.27
N VAL A 64 1.26 -9.26 23.41
CA VAL A 64 0.19 -9.74 24.29
C VAL A 64 -1.04 -8.83 24.21
N THR A 65 -0.84 -7.51 24.23
CA THR A 65 -1.91 -6.51 24.03
C THR A 65 -1.64 -5.75 22.74
N ALA A 66 -2.47 -5.97 21.73
CA ALA A 66 -2.30 -5.40 20.39
C ALA A 66 -3.01 -4.04 20.25
N TYR A 67 -2.37 -3.12 19.52
CA TYR A 67 -2.96 -1.82 19.18
C TYR A 67 -3.91 -1.96 17.98
N VAL A 68 -5.13 -1.46 18.12
CA VAL A 68 -6.22 -1.59 17.14
C VAL A 68 -6.95 -0.25 16.94
N TYR A 69 -7.74 -0.14 15.88
CA TYR A 69 -8.53 1.05 15.58
C TYR A 69 -9.81 1.09 16.42
N ALA A 70 -10.45 -0.07 16.61
CA ALA A 70 -11.61 -0.24 17.48
C ALA A 70 -11.49 -1.53 18.31
N GLN A 71 -12.27 -1.64 19.38
CA GLN A 71 -12.29 -2.87 20.18
C GLN A 71 -13.01 -3.98 19.39
N PRO A 72 -12.34 -5.10 19.07
CA PRO A 72 -12.93 -6.14 18.23
C PRO A 72 -14.07 -6.85 18.95
N GLN A 73 -15.18 -7.07 18.24
CA GLN A 73 -16.23 -7.98 18.67
C GLN A 73 -15.93 -9.42 18.22
N THR A 74 -15.37 -9.55 17.01
CA THR A 74 -15.02 -10.85 16.42
C THR A 74 -13.53 -10.89 16.06
N VAL A 75 -12.84 -11.96 16.44
CA VAL A 75 -11.48 -12.24 16.01
C VAL A 75 -11.52 -13.34 14.95
N ILE A 76 -11.00 -13.04 13.77
CA ILE A 76 -10.81 -14.02 12.70
C ILE A 76 -9.39 -14.59 12.83
N ALA A 77 -9.31 -15.89 13.10
CA ALA A 77 -8.05 -16.58 13.30
C ALA A 77 -7.21 -16.59 12.02
N ASP A 78 -5.88 -16.62 12.19
CA ASP A 78 -4.96 -16.84 11.08
C ASP A 78 -5.20 -18.21 10.41
N GLY A 79 -5.08 -18.25 9.08
CA GLY A 79 -5.35 -19.44 8.28
C GLY A 79 -6.83 -19.75 8.06
N THR A 80 -7.74 -18.85 8.45
CA THR A 80 -9.18 -19.04 8.19
C THR A 80 -9.45 -19.14 6.68
N VAL A 81 -10.19 -20.17 6.28
CA VAL A 81 -10.61 -20.37 4.88
C VAL A 81 -12.13 -20.22 4.78
N ILE A 82 -12.57 -19.27 3.96
CA ILE A 82 -13.96 -19.08 3.57
C ILE A 82 -14.20 -19.94 2.33
N SER A 83 -14.80 -21.12 2.54
CA SER A 83 -15.05 -22.13 1.51
C SER A 83 -16.45 -22.09 0.90
N ALA A 84 -17.34 -21.25 1.45
CA ALA A 84 -18.69 -21.01 0.96
C ALA A 84 -19.04 -19.52 1.11
N ASP A 85 -20.09 -19.08 0.42
CA ASP A 85 -20.56 -17.70 0.50
C ASP A 85 -20.81 -17.30 1.96
N THR A 86 -20.15 -16.24 2.39
CA THR A 86 -20.11 -15.79 3.77
C THR A 86 -20.32 -14.30 3.81
N THR A 87 -21.17 -13.85 4.73
CA THR A 87 -21.33 -12.43 5.06
C THR A 87 -20.81 -12.20 6.47
N TRP A 88 -20.05 -11.14 6.66
CA TRP A 88 -19.67 -10.66 7.99
C TRP A 88 -20.69 -9.62 8.46
N PRO A 89 -21.69 -9.97 9.29
CA PRO A 89 -22.75 -9.05 9.67
C PRO A 89 -22.27 -7.94 10.62
N ALA A 90 -22.99 -6.81 10.64
CA ALA A 90 -22.73 -5.71 11.58
C ALA A 90 -22.74 -6.15 13.06
N SER A 91 -23.50 -7.19 13.43
CA SER A 91 -23.53 -7.72 14.79
C SER A 91 -22.22 -8.34 15.27
N GLY A 92 -21.31 -8.70 14.37
CA GLY A 92 -19.97 -9.18 14.71
C GLY A 92 -18.87 -8.13 14.50
N SER A 93 -19.22 -6.92 14.07
CA SER A 93 -18.29 -5.81 13.82
C SER A 93 -17.93 -5.09 15.14
N PRO A 94 -16.66 -4.69 15.37
CA PRO A 94 -15.52 -4.81 14.47
C PRO A 94 -14.94 -6.23 14.37
N TYR A 95 -14.48 -6.58 13.18
CA TYR A 95 -13.77 -7.83 12.88
C TYR A 95 -12.26 -7.58 12.86
N TYR A 96 -11.51 -8.25 13.73
CA TYR A 96 -10.05 -8.22 13.74
C TYR A 96 -9.47 -9.44 13.02
N ILE A 97 -8.67 -9.21 11.98
CA ILE A 97 -7.97 -10.28 11.25
C ILE A 97 -6.59 -10.53 11.87
N ALA A 98 -6.41 -11.68 12.51
CA ALA A 98 -5.18 -12.02 13.22
C ALA A 98 -3.99 -12.40 12.31
N GLY A 99 -4.26 -12.74 11.06
CA GLY A 99 -3.26 -13.20 10.09
C GLY A 99 -3.80 -13.14 8.67
N THR A 100 -3.82 -14.27 7.97
CA THR A 100 -4.37 -14.37 6.61
C THR A 100 -5.73 -15.07 6.62
N VAL A 101 -6.69 -14.48 5.90
CA VAL A 101 -7.98 -15.09 5.57
C VAL A 101 -8.01 -15.38 4.08
N GLN A 102 -8.28 -16.62 3.71
CA GLN A 102 -8.44 -17.03 2.32
C GLN A 102 -9.92 -17.05 1.95
N VAL A 103 -10.31 -16.27 0.94
CA VAL A 103 -11.58 -16.47 0.24
C VAL A 103 -11.34 -17.48 -0.86
N ALA A 104 -11.86 -18.70 -0.72
CA ALA A 104 -11.60 -19.80 -1.66
C ALA A 104 -12.28 -19.56 -3.01
N LYS A 105 -11.79 -20.24 -4.05
CA LYS A 105 -12.38 -20.17 -5.39
C LYS A 105 -13.84 -20.64 -5.35
N GLY A 106 -14.72 -19.87 -5.98
CA GLY A 106 -16.16 -20.16 -5.99
C GLY A 106 -16.92 -19.67 -4.74
N ALA A 107 -16.22 -19.21 -3.70
CA ALA A 107 -16.84 -18.57 -2.54
C ALA A 107 -16.81 -17.04 -2.65
N THR A 108 -17.78 -16.40 -2.00
CA THR A 108 -17.87 -14.94 -1.88
C THR A 108 -17.76 -14.54 -0.41
N LEU A 109 -16.89 -13.59 -0.09
CA LEU A 109 -16.95 -12.84 1.15
C LEU A 109 -17.65 -11.50 0.89
N THR A 110 -18.72 -11.25 1.63
CA THR A 110 -19.43 -9.97 1.63
C THR A 110 -19.22 -9.25 2.97
N ILE A 111 -18.71 -8.02 2.88
CA ILE A 111 -18.58 -7.07 3.99
C ILE A 111 -19.61 -5.96 3.72
N PRO A 112 -20.80 -6.00 4.33
CA PRO A 112 -21.86 -5.01 4.08
C PRO A 112 -21.55 -3.66 4.74
N ASP A 113 -22.43 -2.70 4.48
CA ASP A 113 -22.39 -1.35 5.04
C ASP A 113 -22.30 -1.35 6.57
N GLY A 114 -21.58 -0.37 7.13
CA GLY A 114 -21.43 -0.20 8.58
C GLY A 114 -20.48 -1.19 9.26
N VAL A 115 -19.94 -2.17 8.53
CA VAL A 115 -18.97 -3.14 9.07
C VAL A 115 -17.56 -2.56 9.07
N ILE A 116 -16.88 -2.73 10.20
CA ILE A 116 -15.47 -2.44 10.38
C ILE A 116 -14.71 -3.77 10.31
N VAL A 117 -13.79 -3.85 9.37
CA VAL A 117 -12.77 -4.90 9.32
C VAL A 117 -11.43 -4.23 9.51
N GLU A 118 -10.67 -4.73 10.48
CA GLU A 118 -9.42 -4.15 10.86
C GLU A 118 -8.31 -5.19 11.06
N SER A 119 -7.09 -4.69 11.05
CA SER A 119 -5.92 -5.43 11.50
C SER A 119 -5.16 -4.60 12.55
N MET A 120 -3.98 -5.09 12.93
CA MET A 120 -3.13 -4.41 13.88
C MET A 120 -2.74 -3.03 13.36
N LYS A 121 -3.06 -2.01 14.16
CA LYS A 121 -2.67 -0.64 13.89
C LYS A 121 -1.17 -0.46 14.20
N PRO A 122 -0.38 0.22 13.35
CA PRO A 122 0.99 0.54 13.67
C PRO A 122 1.07 1.37 14.96
N VAL A 123 1.90 0.92 15.91
CA VAL A 123 2.18 1.69 17.13
C VAL A 123 3.02 2.91 16.72
N PRO A 124 2.58 4.14 17.07
CA PRO A 124 3.38 5.33 16.79
C PRO A 124 4.75 5.22 17.43
N CYS A 125 5.80 5.38 16.64
CA CYS A 125 7.16 5.32 17.14
C CYS A 125 7.51 6.60 17.90
N THR A 126 8.23 6.46 19.01
CA THR A 126 8.76 7.59 19.80
C THR A 126 10.15 8.05 19.32
N ALA A 127 10.78 7.30 18.41
CA ALA A 127 12.03 7.60 17.74
C ALA A 127 11.92 7.28 16.24
N ASP A 128 13.00 7.53 15.48
CA ASP A 128 13.05 7.25 14.05
C ASP A 128 12.67 5.80 13.74
N CYS A 129 11.65 5.61 12.90
CA CYS A 129 11.23 4.29 12.48
C CYS A 129 10.70 4.30 11.05
N ILE A 130 10.91 3.19 10.37
CA ILE A 130 10.29 2.91 9.08
C ILE A 130 9.22 1.87 9.36
N GLY A 131 7.98 2.19 8.99
CA GLY A 131 6.87 1.26 9.04
C GLY A 131 7.19 -0.01 8.26
N LYS A 132 6.46 -1.08 8.52
CA LYS A 132 6.56 -2.30 7.72
C LYS A 132 5.23 -2.54 7.06
N ILE A 133 5.28 -3.03 5.82
CA ILE A 133 4.08 -3.55 5.16
C ILE A 133 3.46 -4.63 6.06
N PRO A 134 2.13 -4.63 6.24
CA PRO A 134 1.46 -5.66 7.03
C PRO A 134 1.77 -7.06 6.48
N THR A 135 2.31 -7.92 7.34
CA THR A 135 2.45 -9.37 7.07
C THR A 135 1.27 -10.17 7.65
N LYS A 136 0.32 -9.46 8.25
CA LYS A 136 -0.91 -9.96 8.89
C LYS A 136 -2.05 -9.01 8.52
N GLY A 137 -3.29 -9.42 8.77
CA GLY A 137 -4.45 -8.64 8.36
C GLY A 137 -4.74 -8.75 6.86
N ILE A 138 -4.45 -9.90 6.26
CA ILE A 138 -4.54 -10.10 4.81
C ILE A 138 -5.84 -10.83 4.49
N ILE A 139 -6.62 -10.28 3.55
CA ILE A 139 -7.70 -10.99 2.86
C ILE A 139 -7.15 -11.39 1.49
N ASN A 140 -6.84 -12.67 1.31
CA ASN A 140 -6.37 -13.24 0.06
C ASN A 140 -7.57 -13.81 -0.74
N VAL A 141 -7.78 -13.31 -1.96
CA VAL A 141 -9.03 -13.48 -2.70
C VAL A 141 -8.83 -14.37 -3.93
N ALA A 142 -9.17 -15.65 -3.80
CA ALA A 142 -9.29 -16.60 -4.92
C ALA A 142 -10.70 -16.58 -5.54
N GLY A 143 -11.70 -16.34 -4.71
CA GLY A 143 -13.11 -16.25 -5.07
C GLY A 143 -13.53 -14.82 -5.38
N LYS A 144 -14.45 -14.28 -4.59
CA LYS A 144 -14.94 -12.91 -4.71
C LYS A 144 -14.93 -12.18 -3.38
N LEU A 145 -14.52 -10.92 -3.37
CA LEU A 145 -14.68 -10.02 -2.24
C LEU A 145 -15.56 -8.85 -2.64
N ASN A 146 -16.65 -8.64 -1.91
CA ASN A 146 -17.54 -7.49 -2.04
C ASN A 146 -17.50 -6.70 -0.74
N VAL A 147 -17.13 -5.43 -0.82
CA VAL A 147 -17.07 -4.52 0.33
C VAL A 147 -17.99 -3.34 0.09
N GLY A 148 -18.86 -3.07 1.05
CA GLY A 148 -19.85 -2.01 1.04
C GLY A 148 -20.99 -2.20 0.05
N GLY A 149 -21.76 -1.14 -0.10
CA GLY A 149 -23.11 -1.14 -0.66
C GLY A 149 -23.50 0.28 -1.00
N SER A 150 -24.33 0.87 -0.15
CA SER A 150 -24.85 2.24 -0.28
C SER A 150 -24.27 3.20 0.76
N ASP A 151 -23.89 2.66 1.92
CA ASP A 151 -23.35 3.36 3.08
C ASP A 151 -21.92 2.88 3.40
N GLN A 152 -21.26 3.56 4.34
CA GLN A 152 -19.82 3.39 4.54
C GLN A 152 -19.43 2.10 5.28
N SER A 153 -18.67 1.20 4.65
CA SER A 153 -17.87 0.15 5.33
C SER A 153 -16.45 0.64 5.63
N GLN A 154 -15.71 -0.03 6.52
CA GLN A 154 -14.34 0.38 6.86
C GLN A 154 -13.35 -0.79 6.77
N LEU A 155 -12.23 -0.54 6.10
CA LEU A 155 -11.07 -1.43 6.03
C LEU A 155 -9.86 -0.69 6.63
N LEU A 156 -9.46 -1.07 7.84
CA LEU A 156 -8.48 -0.32 8.64
C LEU A 156 -7.22 -1.16 8.88
N GLY A 157 -6.09 -0.76 8.27
CA GLY A 157 -4.85 -1.52 8.32
C GLY A 157 -4.91 -2.87 7.59
N VAL A 158 -5.93 -3.11 6.78
CA VAL A 158 -6.17 -4.40 6.09
C VAL A 158 -5.46 -4.41 4.74
N THR A 159 -4.87 -5.55 4.40
CA THR A 159 -4.36 -5.82 3.05
C THR A 159 -5.37 -6.68 2.29
N VAL A 160 -5.91 -6.16 1.20
CA VAL A 160 -6.71 -6.92 0.23
C VAL A 160 -5.79 -7.34 -0.91
N SER A 161 -5.69 -8.64 -1.17
CA SER A 161 -4.79 -9.20 -2.16
C SER A 161 -5.46 -10.27 -3.01
N ASN A 162 -5.14 -10.34 -4.30
CA ASN A 162 -5.44 -11.49 -5.15
C ASN A 162 -4.24 -11.89 -6.04
N VAL A 163 -3.03 -11.43 -5.68
CA VAL A 163 -1.79 -11.64 -6.46
C VAL A 163 -1.09 -12.97 -6.18
N ASP A 164 -1.56 -13.76 -5.22
CA ASP A 164 -0.95 -15.05 -4.89
C ASP A 164 -0.95 -15.99 -6.11
N ALA A 165 0.23 -16.50 -6.51
CA ALA A 165 0.35 -17.36 -7.69
C ALA A 165 -0.29 -18.75 -7.52
N ASN A 166 -0.54 -19.19 -6.28
CA ASN A 166 -1.06 -20.53 -5.97
C ASN A 166 -2.57 -20.55 -5.79
N VAL A 167 -3.18 -19.41 -5.43
CA VAL A 167 -4.62 -19.29 -5.13
C VAL A 167 -5.26 -17.99 -5.65
N GLY A 168 -4.51 -17.05 -6.19
CA GLY A 168 -5.00 -15.73 -6.61
C GLY A 168 -5.79 -15.73 -7.93
N GLY A 169 -6.24 -14.54 -8.32
CA GLY A 169 -7.07 -14.32 -9.52
C GLY A 169 -8.57 -14.16 -9.26
N GLY A 170 -9.00 -14.06 -8.00
CA GLY A 170 -10.37 -13.71 -7.65
C GLY A 170 -10.72 -12.25 -7.96
N THR A 171 -12.00 -11.91 -7.95
CA THR A 171 -12.46 -10.53 -8.23
C THR A 171 -12.66 -9.75 -6.93
N VAL A 172 -12.27 -8.49 -6.93
CA VAL A 172 -12.42 -7.58 -5.79
C VAL A 172 -13.25 -6.37 -6.19
N SER A 173 -14.33 -6.12 -5.44
CA SER A 173 -15.17 -4.93 -5.56
C SER A 173 -15.22 -4.21 -4.21
N ILE A 174 -14.74 -2.98 -4.18
CA ILE A 174 -14.78 -2.10 -3.02
C ILE A 174 -15.64 -0.90 -3.39
N GLN A 175 -16.73 -0.69 -2.68
CA GLN A 175 -17.60 0.44 -2.92
C GLN A 175 -18.03 1.08 -1.59
N HIS A 176 -18.27 2.38 -1.59
CA HIS A 176 -18.74 3.10 -0.39
C HIS A 176 -17.92 2.72 0.85
N ALA A 177 -16.59 2.73 0.74
CA ALA A 177 -15.73 2.29 1.83
C ALA A 177 -14.84 3.43 2.34
N ARG A 178 -14.33 3.27 3.57
CA ARG A 178 -13.18 4.01 4.07
C ARG A 178 -12.02 3.05 4.26
N LEU A 179 -10.96 3.28 3.50
CA LEU A 179 -9.69 2.58 3.62
C LEU A 179 -8.74 3.51 4.37
N GLU A 180 -8.16 3.01 5.45
CA GLU A 180 -7.16 3.75 6.22
C GLU A 180 -5.97 2.85 6.51
N ASP A 181 -4.76 3.31 6.17
CA ASP A 181 -3.51 2.53 6.31
C ASP A 181 -3.60 1.14 5.63
N ALA A 182 -4.46 1.03 4.63
CA ALA A 182 -4.78 -0.22 3.96
C ALA A 182 -3.84 -0.47 2.78
N PHE A 183 -3.76 -1.72 2.36
CA PHE A 183 -3.08 -2.10 1.13
C PHE A 183 -4.05 -2.81 0.18
N VAL A 184 -3.96 -2.49 -1.11
CA VAL A 184 -4.70 -3.15 -2.19
C VAL A 184 -3.69 -3.62 -3.22
N GLN A 185 -3.54 -4.95 -3.33
CA GLN A 185 -2.56 -5.62 -4.18
C GLN A 185 -3.29 -6.53 -5.17
N ILE A 186 -3.55 -6.00 -6.36
CA ILE A 186 -4.35 -6.67 -7.37
C ILE A 186 -3.50 -7.16 -8.54
N SER A 187 -3.74 -8.40 -8.95
CA SER A 187 -3.18 -9.02 -10.13
C SER A 187 -3.70 -8.32 -11.40
N PRO A 188 -2.82 -7.97 -12.36
CA PRO A 188 -3.24 -7.41 -13.65
C PRO A 188 -4.18 -8.31 -14.45
N ALA A 189 -4.28 -9.60 -14.12
CA ALA A 189 -5.16 -10.55 -14.79
C ALA A 189 -6.60 -10.54 -14.24
N ALA A 190 -6.85 -9.87 -13.11
CA ALA A 190 -8.13 -9.90 -12.43
C ALA A 190 -8.85 -8.54 -12.53
N PRO A 191 -10.16 -8.52 -12.86
CA PRO A 191 -10.97 -7.32 -12.76
C PRO A 191 -11.01 -6.79 -11.33
N PHE A 192 -10.90 -5.47 -11.20
CA PHE A 192 -11.05 -4.74 -9.94
C PHE A 192 -11.99 -3.56 -10.11
N SER A 193 -12.80 -3.32 -9.08
CA SER A 193 -13.67 -2.14 -9.01
C SER A 193 -13.48 -1.44 -7.67
N MET A 194 -13.26 -0.12 -7.73
CA MET A 194 -13.24 0.77 -6.59
C MET A 194 -14.12 1.98 -6.87
N THR A 195 -15.21 2.14 -6.11
CA THR A 195 -16.14 3.25 -6.31
C THR A 195 -16.55 3.94 -5.02
N TYR A 196 -16.79 5.25 -5.07
CA TYR A 196 -17.30 6.02 -3.92
C TYR A 196 -16.50 5.82 -2.61
N THR A 197 -15.21 5.52 -2.74
CA THR A 197 -14.37 5.10 -1.62
C THR A 197 -13.42 6.19 -1.19
N GLN A 198 -13.27 6.37 0.12
CA GLN A 198 -12.29 7.28 0.71
C GLN A 198 -11.07 6.49 1.17
N ALA A 199 -9.94 6.73 0.52
CA ALA A 199 -8.67 6.06 0.77
C ALA A 199 -7.68 7.06 1.38
N TYR A 200 -7.36 6.84 2.64
CA TYR A 200 -6.36 7.59 3.39
C TYR A 200 -5.14 6.71 3.58
N ARG A 201 -3.99 7.15 3.05
CA ARG A 201 -2.72 6.43 3.19
C ARG A 201 -2.83 5.00 2.66
N LEU A 202 -3.44 4.87 1.49
CA LEU A 202 -3.52 3.60 0.77
C LEU A 202 -2.16 3.27 0.15
N ASN A 203 -1.71 2.03 0.32
CA ASN A 203 -0.48 1.50 -0.28
C ASN A 203 0.81 2.26 0.09
N VAL A 204 0.83 2.94 1.25
CA VAL A 204 2.01 3.63 1.75
C VAL A 204 2.51 3.02 3.04
N THR A 205 3.80 3.19 3.28
CA THR A 205 4.44 2.88 4.54
C THR A 205 4.78 4.18 5.27
N PRO A 206 4.36 4.35 6.54
CA PRO A 206 4.73 5.53 7.31
C PRO A 206 6.21 5.51 7.63
N ILE A 207 6.84 6.68 7.60
CA ILE A 207 8.21 6.89 8.04
C ILE A 207 8.20 8.00 9.06
N VAL A 208 8.68 7.72 10.25
CA VAL A 208 8.83 8.70 11.32
C VAL A 208 10.30 9.08 11.37
N ARG A 209 10.60 10.37 11.18
CA ARG A 209 11.94 10.93 11.45
C ARG A 209 11.80 12.19 12.30
N ALA A 210 12.53 12.25 13.41
CA ALA A 210 12.49 13.38 14.34
C ALA A 210 11.06 13.78 14.77
N GLY A 211 10.16 12.80 14.94
CA GLY A 211 8.77 13.01 15.34
C GLY A 211 7.82 13.48 14.22
N VAL A 212 8.30 13.60 12.97
CA VAL A 212 7.47 13.92 11.79
C VAL A 212 7.18 12.64 11.03
N THR A 213 5.90 12.37 10.78
CA THR A 213 5.45 11.26 9.94
C THR A 213 5.36 11.70 8.49
N THR A 214 6.12 11.06 7.63
CA THR A 214 5.99 11.09 6.17
C THR A 214 5.52 9.73 5.66
N TYR A 215 5.27 9.63 4.36
CA TYR A 215 4.82 8.40 3.72
C TYR A 215 5.68 8.14 2.49
N GLU A 216 6.01 6.86 2.26
CA GLU A 216 6.64 6.37 1.04
C GLU A 216 5.74 5.29 0.44
N ALA A 217 5.71 5.12 -0.89
CA ALA A 217 5.00 3.99 -1.48
C ALA A 217 5.55 2.66 -0.98
N GLY A 218 4.66 1.68 -0.83
CA GLY A 218 5.03 0.34 -0.40
C GLY A 218 6.10 -0.29 -1.32
N THR A 219 7.08 -0.96 -0.71
CA THR A 219 8.18 -1.65 -1.40
C THR A 219 7.74 -2.80 -2.32
N ASN A 220 6.47 -3.24 -2.24
CA ASN A 220 5.91 -4.29 -3.10
C ASN A 220 5.49 -3.78 -4.49
N GLY A 221 5.80 -2.52 -4.82
CA GLY A 221 5.36 -1.87 -6.05
C GLY A 221 3.90 -1.41 -5.98
N TYR A 222 3.51 -0.60 -6.96
CA TYR A 222 2.12 -0.16 -7.11
C TYR A 222 1.25 -1.32 -7.59
N PRO A 223 -0.03 -1.40 -7.18
CA PRO A 223 -0.96 -2.28 -7.88
C PRO A 223 -1.05 -1.84 -9.34
N SER A 224 -1.11 -2.82 -10.24
CA SER A 224 -1.20 -2.61 -11.67
C SER A 224 -2.56 -3.08 -12.16
N PHE A 225 -3.43 -2.14 -12.49
CA PHE A 225 -4.79 -2.43 -12.92
C PHE A 225 -4.88 -2.62 -14.43
N LYS A 226 -5.72 -3.59 -14.83
CA LYS A 226 -6.23 -3.79 -16.19
C LYS A 226 -7.71 -4.14 -16.11
N ASN A 227 -8.50 -3.78 -17.12
CA ASN A 227 -9.94 -4.04 -17.20
C ASN A 227 -10.68 -3.72 -15.89
N SER A 228 -10.32 -2.58 -15.29
CA SER A 228 -10.72 -2.19 -13.94
C SER A 228 -11.42 -0.84 -13.94
N THR A 229 -12.20 -0.58 -12.89
CA THR A 229 -12.94 0.66 -12.72
C THR A 229 -12.54 1.33 -11.41
N VAL A 230 -12.11 2.59 -11.48
CA VAL A 230 -11.77 3.43 -10.35
C VAL A 230 -12.54 4.74 -10.52
N LYS A 231 -13.68 4.90 -9.83
CA LYS A 231 -14.54 6.09 -9.97
C LYS A 231 -15.01 6.70 -8.67
N TYR A 232 -15.17 8.02 -8.63
CA TYR A 232 -15.78 8.72 -7.50
C TYR A 232 -15.04 8.51 -6.16
N ASN A 233 -13.75 8.16 -6.22
CA ASN A 233 -12.96 7.89 -5.03
C ASN A 233 -12.21 9.14 -4.58
N THR A 234 -11.85 9.19 -3.31
CA THR A 234 -10.92 10.17 -2.74
C THR A 234 -9.66 9.45 -2.31
N PHE A 235 -8.49 9.90 -2.77
CA PHE A 235 -7.19 9.41 -2.35
C PHE A 235 -6.44 10.55 -1.65
N VAL A 236 -6.04 10.35 -0.39
CA VAL A 236 -5.31 11.34 0.40
C VAL A 236 -4.03 10.71 0.94
N ASP A 237 -2.89 11.39 0.75
CA ASP A 237 -1.57 10.95 1.22
C ASP A 237 -1.28 9.47 0.86
N SER A 238 -1.80 9.05 -0.29
CA SER A 238 -1.78 7.66 -0.74
C SER A 238 -0.72 7.47 -1.82
N ALA A 239 -0.24 6.24 -1.96
CA ALA A 239 0.54 5.86 -3.12
C ALA A 239 -0.38 5.74 -4.32
N ALA A 240 0.15 6.08 -5.48
CA ALA A 240 -0.56 5.90 -6.73
C ALA A 240 -0.72 4.42 -7.10
N PHE A 241 -1.29 4.20 -8.28
CA PHE A 241 -1.40 2.91 -8.91
C PHE A 241 -0.93 2.98 -10.36
N ALA A 242 -0.48 1.84 -10.87
CA ALA A 242 -0.22 1.68 -12.29
C ALA A 242 -1.50 1.21 -12.99
N PHE A 243 -1.69 1.62 -14.23
CA PHE A 243 -2.85 1.22 -15.00
C PHE A 243 -2.53 1.19 -16.49
N ASP A 244 -3.24 0.33 -17.22
CA ASP A 244 -3.20 0.33 -18.68
C ASP A 244 -4.42 1.06 -19.29
N PRO A 245 -4.42 1.29 -20.62
CA PRO A 245 -5.48 2.04 -21.28
C PRO A 245 -6.86 1.35 -21.30
N SER A 246 -7.03 0.17 -20.69
CA SER A 246 -8.34 -0.46 -20.50
C SER A 246 -9.02 -0.03 -19.20
N VAL A 247 -8.29 0.64 -18.30
CA VAL A 247 -8.80 1.05 -16.98
C VAL A 247 -9.57 2.36 -17.07
N ILE A 248 -10.70 2.42 -16.39
CA ILE A 248 -11.49 3.64 -16.25
C ILE A 248 -11.11 4.34 -14.95
N VAL A 249 -10.54 5.54 -15.04
CA VAL A 249 -10.18 6.41 -13.91
C VAL A 249 -10.97 7.72 -14.05
N GLN A 250 -12.12 7.81 -13.41
CA GLN A 250 -13.05 8.92 -13.64
C GLN A 250 -13.60 9.55 -12.37
N ASN A 251 -13.70 10.87 -12.32
CA ASN A 251 -14.31 11.59 -11.19
C ASN A 251 -13.69 11.26 -9.83
N ASN A 252 -12.39 10.94 -9.80
CA ASN A 252 -11.68 10.73 -8.55
C ASN A 252 -11.02 12.04 -8.09
N LEU A 253 -10.86 12.17 -6.78
CA LEU A 253 -10.08 13.21 -6.14
C LEU A 253 -8.76 12.61 -5.65
N PHE A 254 -7.63 13.22 -6.02
CA PHE A 254 -6.30 12.87 -5.59
C PHE A 254 -5.68 14.06 -4.85
N VAL A 255 -5.38 13.90 -3.57
CA VAL A 255 -4.81 14.94 -2.71
C VAL A 255 -3.48 14.45 -2.15
N ASN A 256 -2.41 15.21 -2.40
CA ASN A 256 -1.08 14.93 -1.85
C ASN A 256 -0.60 13.50 -2.09
N MET A 257 -0.88 12.95 -3.27
CA MET A 257 -0.42 11.62 -3.66
C MET A 257 1.10 11.54 -3.48
N VAL A 258 1.56 10.52 -2.76
CA VAL A 258 2.99 10.32 -2.44
C VAL A 258 3.80 10.08 -3.71
N ASP A 259 3.20 9.42 -4.69
CA ASP A 259 3.80 9.08 -5.98
C ASP A 259 2.84 9.36 -7.14
N PRO A 260 3.35 9.51 -8.38
CA PRO A 260 2.52 9.71 -9.57
C PRO A 260 1.80 8.41 -9.99
N LEU A 261 0.65 8.58 -10.63
CA LEU A 261 0.01 7.51 -11.41
C LEU A 261 0.98 7.02 -12.49
N VAL A 262 0.94 5.72 -12.79
CA VAL A 262 1.82 5.12 -13.81
C VAL A 262 0.99 4.58 -14.96
N LEU A 263 1.17 5.15 -16.15
CA LEU A 263 0.58 4.62 -17.38
C LEU A 263 1.49 3.53 -17.94
N ILE A 264 0.97 2.30 -18.01
CA ILE A 264 1.67 1.15 -18.59
C ILE A 264 1.41 1.11 -20.10
N ASP A 265 2.49 0.91 -20.86
CA ASP A 265 2.44 0.72 -22.30
C ASP A 265 1.85 -0.64 -22.70
N ASN A 266 0.52 -0.74 -22.63
CA ASN A 266 -0.25 -1.91 -23.06
C ASN A 266 -1.50 -1.46 -23.85
N PHE A 267 -1.28 -0.60 -24.83
CA PHE A 267 -2.33 -0.11 -25.74
C PHE A 267 -2.80 -1.22 -26.68
N PRO A 268 -4.08 -1.20 -27.11
CA PRO A 268 -4.56 -2.13 -28.12
C PRO A 268 -3.84 -1.88 -29.45
N ALA A 269 -3.49 -2.96 -30.16
CA ALA A 269 -2.79 -2.89 -31.44
C ALA A 269 -3.60 -2.14 -32.54
N SER A 270 -4.92 -2.10 -32.40
CA SER A 270 -5.83 -1.31 -33.24
C SER A 270 -7.02 -0.81 -32.43
N GLY A 271 -7.58 0.33 -32.83
CA GLY A 271 -8.71 0.97 -32.15
C GLY A 271 -8.30 1.92 -31.02
N ALA A 272 -9.29 2.59 -30.44
CA ALA A 272 -9.09 3.47 -29.30
C ALA A 272 -8.96 2.66 -28.00
N PRO A 273 -8.23 3.16 -26.98
CA PRO A 273 -8.33 2.66 -25.62
C PRO A 273 -9.79 2.50 -25.16
N ALA A 274 -10.08 1.41 -24.46
CA ALA A 274 -11.40 1.19 -23.88
C ALA A 274 -11.63 1.99 -22.59
N GLY A 275 -10.56 2.30 -21.88
CA GLY A 275 -10.54 3.09 -20.66
C GLY A 275 -10.46 4.60 -20.93
N ILE A 276 -10.81 5.38 -19.91
CA ILE A 276 -10.76 6.85 -19.92
C ILE A 276 -10.18 7.34 -18.60
N ALA A 277 -9.40 8.42 -18.63
CA ALA A 277 -8.84 9.04 -17.44
C ALA A 277 -9.25 10.52 -17.36
N LYS A 278 -10.53 10.79 -17.04
CA LYS A 278 -11.15 12.13 -17.18
C LYS A 278 -11.89 12.60 -15.94
N ASN A 279 -12.09 13.91 -15.86
CA ASN A 279 -12.91 14.57 -14.85
C ASN A 279 -12.44 14.29 -13.41
N ASN A 280 -11.18 13.92 -13.23
CA ASN A 280 -10.54 13.78 -11.93
C ASN A 280 -10.02 15.14 -11.45
N SER A 281 -9.78 15.26 -10.15
CA SER A 281 -9.15 16.42 -9.52
C SER A 281 -7.82 16.02 -8.90
N PHE A 282 -6.74 16.72 -9.24
CA PHE A 282 -5.39 16.54 -8.70
C PHE A 282 -4.98 17.77 -7.91
N LEU A 283 -4.93 17.64 -6.59
CA LEU A 283 -4.63 18.73 -5.66
C LEU A 283 -3.32 18.46 -4.93
N PHE A 284 -2.35 19.35 -5.10
CA PHE A 284 -1.12 19.35 -4.32
C PHE A 284 -1.17 20.51 -3.35
N LYS A 285 -1.22 20.18 -2.06
CA LYS A 285 -1.11 21.17 -1.00
C LYS A 285 0.33 21.65 -0.90
N LYS A 286 0.52 22.83 -0.33
CA LYS A 286 1.85 23.39 -0.05
C LYS A 286 2.74 22.44 0.78
N THR A 287 2.12 21.61 1.61
CA THR A 287 2.78 20.62 2.46
C THR A 287 2.83 19.22 1.83
N SER A 288 2.62 19.09 0.52
CA SER A 288 2.61 17.79 -0.15
C SER A 288 3.95 17.06 0.02
N PRO A 289 3.94 15.74 0.33
CA PRO A 289 5.16 14.94 0.40
C PRO A 289 5.79 14.71 -0.99
N ASN A 290 4.99 14.85 -2.04
CA ASN A 290 5.41 14.71 -3.44
C ASN A 290 6.02 16.05 -3.92
N THR A 291 7.33 16.18 -3.70
CA THR A 291 8.08 17.42 -3.94
C THR A 291 8.09 17.88 -5.38
N ASN A 292 8.01 16.96 -6.35
CA ASN A 292 7.93 17.28 -7.78
C ASN A 292 6.49 17.41 -8.29
N ARG A 293 5.49 17.14 -7.44
CA ARG A 293 4.04 17.23 -7.72
C ARG A 293 3.64 16.51 -9.00
N MET A 294 4.35 15.41 -9.28
CA MET A 294 4.10 14.61 -10.47
C MET A 294 2.76 13.91 -10.33
N VAL A 295 1.91 14.05 -11.35
CA VAL A 295 0.58 13.43 -11.40
C VAL A 295 0.64 12.10 -12.11
N ILE A 296 1.32 12.04 -13.25
CA ILE A 296 1.35 10.87 -14.10
C ILE A 296 2.68 10.71 -14.82
N ALA A 297 3.15 9.47 -14.89
CA ALA A 297 4.33 9.06 -15.64
C ALA A 297 4.01 7.90 -16.58
N ALA A 298 4.37 8.02 -17.85
CA ALA A 298 4.28 6.94 -18.82
C ALA A 298 5.52 6.04 -18.73
N HIS A 299 5.29 4.75 -18.57
CA HIS A 299 6.32 3.72 -18.42
C HIS A 299 6.15 2.63 -19.47
N GLY A 300 7.27 2.12 -19.98
CA GLY A 300 7.28 1.08 -21.01
C GLY A 300 8.46 1.22 -21.95
N THR A 301 8.40 0.52 -23.08
CA THR A 301 9.48 0.55 -24.08
C THR A 301 9.13 1.56 -25.15
N TYR A 302 9.98 2.57 -25.35
CA TYR A 302 9.76 3.53 -26.42
C TYR A 302 9.88 2.87 -27.81
N ALA A 303 8.84 3.03 -28.61
CA ALA A 303 8.83 2.72 -30.03
C ALA A 303 8.24 3.90 -30.80
N ALA A 304 9.07 4.61 -31.58
CA ALA A 304 8.67 5.80 -32.32
C ALA A 304 7.49 5.55 -33.28
N SER A 305 7.35 4.33 -33.80
CA SER A 305 6.26 3.91 -34.69
C SER A 305 4.97 3.52 -33.97
N ALA A 306 4.96 3.50 -32.64
CA ALA A 306 3.84 3.06 -31.81
C ALA A 306 3.58 4.03 -30.65
N ILE A 307 3.77 5.33 -30.87
CA ILE A 307 3.38 6.33 -29.87
C ILE A 307 1.86 6.40 -29.83
N HIS A 308 1.28 5.99 -28.71
CA HIS A 308 -0.15 6.11 -28.46
C HIS A 308 -0.46 7.36 -27.65
N THR A 309 -1.74 7.75 -27.62
CA THR A 309 -2.21 8.87 -26.81
C THR A 309 -3.23 8.36 -25.80
N LEU A 310 -3.00 8.67 -24.52
CA LEU A 310 -4.02 8.53 -23.48
C LEU A 310 -4.79 9.84 -23.38
N ASP A 311 -6.11 9.74 -23.40
CA ASP A 311 -6.98 10.88 -23.16
C ASP A 311 -7.09 11.17 -21.65
N PHE A 312 -6.49 12.28 -21.26
CA PHE A 312 -6.42 12.83 -19.90
C PHE A 312 -7.07 14.21 -19.82
N SER A 313 -7.98 14.51 -20.74
CA SER A 313 -8.70 15.79 -20.82
C SER A 313 -9.71 15.99 -19.71
N ASN A 314 -10.11 17.24 -19.50
CA ASN A 314 -11.13 17.68 -18.53
C ASN A 314 -10.81 17.32 -17.07
N ASN A 315 -9.56 17.01 -16.76
CA ASN A 315 -9.12 16.91 -15.37
C ASN A 315 -8.87 18.32 -14.80
N PHE A 316 -9.16 18.51 -13.51
CA PHE A 316 -8.83 19.71 -12.74
C PHE A 316 -7.48 19.52 -12.04
N TRP A 317 -6.55 20.45 -12.25
CA TRP A 317 -5.16 20.31 -11.80
C TRP A 317 -4.83 21.20 -10.58
N GLY A 318 -5.83 21.87 -10.02
CA GLY A 318 -5.63 22.92 -9.01
C GLY A 318 -5.05 24.23 -9.57
N VAL A 319 -4.62 24.22 -10.84
CA VAL A 319 -4.03 25.33 -11.59
C VAL A 319 -4.52 25.27 -13.05
N THR A 320 -4.42 26.39 -13.77
CA THR A 320 -4.76 26.47 -15.21
C THR A 320 -3.55 26.78 -16.10
N ASP A 321 -2.38 27.07 -15.51
CA ASP A 321 -1.14 27.32 -16.23
C ASP A 321 -0.62 26.03 -16.90
N THR A 322 -0.56 26.02 -18.23
CA THR A 322 -0.23 24.81 -19.00
C THR A 322 1.23 24.40 -18.87
N THR A 323 2.13 25.33 -18.56
CA THR A 323 3.55 25.01 -18.30
C THR A 323 3.69 24.23 -16.99
N THR A 324 2.99 24.68 -15.95
CA THR A 324 2.93 23.98 -14.66
C THR A 324 2.24 22.63 -14.78
N ILE A 325 1.16 22.52 -15.58
CA ILE A 325 0.50 21.23 -15.81
C ILE A 325 1.45 20.28 -16.55
N GLN A 326 2.12 20.75 -17.61
CA GLN A 326 3.08 19.95 -18.36
C GLN A 326 4.24 19.47 -17.49
N SER A 327 4.72 20.29 -16.53
CA SER A 327 5.80 19.87 -15.62
C SER A 327 5.39 18.76 -14.65
N ARG A 328 4.07 18.50 -14.49
CA ARG A 328 3.52 17.42 -13.66
C ARG A 328 3.28 16.11 -14.45
N ILE A 329 3.63 16.10 -15.73
CA ILE A 329 3.45 14.98 -16.66
C ILE A 329 4.82 14.51 -17.17
N LEU A 330 5.09 13.21 -17.04
CA LEU A 330 6.30 12.58 -17.56
C LEU A 330 5.92 11.61 -18.69
N ASP A 331 5.98 12.07 -19.94
CA ASP A 331 5.60 11.31 -21.14
C ASP A 331 6.56 11.57 -22.33
N SER A 332 6.23 11.10 -23.53
CA SER A 332 7.09 11.24 -24.72
C SER A 332 7.30 12.70 -25.17
N THR A 333 6.54 13.66 -24.65
CA THR A 333 6.69 15.08 -24.97
C THR A 333 7.73 15.77 -24.07
N ASN A 334 8.19 15.07 -23.02
CA ASN A 334 9.18 15.59 -22.09
C ASN A 334 10.56 15.71 -22.76
N SER A 335 11.04 16.93 -22.95
CA SER A 335 12.34 17.21 -23.61
C SER A 335 13.54 16.63 -22.87
N SER A 336 13.44 16.45 -21.56
CA SER A 336 14.51 15.87 -20.73
C SER A 336 14.55 14.34 -20.81
N ASN A 337 13.47 13.71 -21.27
CA ASN A 337 13.40 12.27 -21.50
C ASN A 337 12.54 11.92 -22.73
N PRO A 338 13.03 12.18 -23.95
CA PRO A 338 12.25 12.01 -25.19
C PRO A 338 12.02 10.54 -25.57
N ARG A 339 12.47 9.60 -24.73
CA ARG A 339 12.35 8.14 -24.93
C ARG A 339 11.38 7.50 -23.95
N LEU A 340 10.40 8.27 -23.47
CA LEU A 340 9.25 7.72 -22.78
C LEU A 340 8.19 7.31 -23.80
N PRO A 341 7.47 6.21 -23.58
CA PRO A 341 6.39 5.81 -24.47
C PRO A 341 5.17 6.72 -24.24
N ASN A 342 4.36 6.87 -25.28
CA ASN A 342 3.02 7.46 -25.24
C ASN A 342 2.95 8.96 -24.87
N VAL A 343 1.84 9.58 -25.26
CA VAL A 343 1.50 10.98 -24.97
C VAL A 343 0.31 11.01 -24.03
N VAL A 344 0.36 11.87 -23.02
CA VAL A 344 -0.76 12.17 -22.14
C VAL A 344 -1.43 13.46 -22.62
N ASN A 345 -2.56 13.33 -23.31
CA ASN A 345 -3.29 14.50 -23.80
C ASN A 345 -4.19 15.06 -22.68
N TYR A 346 -3.74 16.12 -22.01
CA TYR A 346 -4.46 16.74 -20.90
C TYR A 346 -5.43 17.87 -21.29
N ALA A 347 -5.43 18.28 -22.57
CA ALA A 347 -6.26 19.40 -23.03
C ALA A 347 -7.65 18.92 -23.51
N PRO A 348 -8.73 19.69 -23.26
CA PRO A 348 -8.77 20.94 -22.49
C PRO A 348 -8.61 20.70 -20.97
N VAL A 349 -8.05 21.71 -20.30
CA VAL A 349 -7.90 21.75 -18.84
C VAL A 349 -9.21 22.24 -18.20
N ALA A 350 -9.69 21.57 -17.15
CA ALA A 350 -10.86 22.05 -16.41
C ALA A 350 -10.48 23.25 -15.51
N VAL A 351 -11.33 24.28 -15.49
CA VAL A 351 -11.13 25.49 -14.66
C VAL A 351 -11.62 25.33 -13.22
N SER A 352 -12.43 24.31 -12.95
CA SER A 352 -12.92 23.92 -11.63
C SER A 352 -13.08 22.40 -11.57
N PRO A 353 -13.14 21.79 -10.38
CA PRO A 353 -13.52 20.38 -10.23
C PRO A 353 -14.86 20.07 -10.93
N ASP A 354 -14.97 18.88 -11.52
CA ASP A 354 -16.25 18.35 -11.99
C ASP A 354 -17.20 18.13 -10.80
N PRO A 355 -18.49 18.50 -10.86
CA PRO A 355 -19.44 18.38 -9.75
C PRO A 355 -19.62 16.97 -9.19
N ALA A 356 -19.34 15.92 -9.98
CA ALA A 356 -19.41 14.54 -9.53
C ALA A 356 -18.11 14.06 -8.86
N THR A 357 -17.05 14.86 -8.87
CA THR A 357 -15.81 14.57 -8.13
C THR A 357 -16.04 14.79 -6.63
N PRO A 358 -15.55 13.91 -5.74
CA PRO A 358 -15.63 14.12 -4.30
C PRO A 358 -15.06 15.47 -3.87
N ALA A 359 -15.65 16.03 -2.82
CA ALA A 359 -15.19 17.28 -2.23
C ALA A 359 -13.82 17.11 -1.55
N ASP A 360 -12.99 18.14 -1.63
CA ASP A 360 -11.68 18.17 -0.98
C ASP A 360 -11.81 18.15 0.56
N PRO A 361 -11.38 17.08 1.26
CA PRO A 361 -11.43 17.02 2.72
C PRO A 361 -10.46 18.01 3.38
N GLN A 362 -9.56 18.63 2.61
CA GLN A 362 -8.54 19.58 3.06
C GLN A 362 -8.77 21.00 2.47
N ILE A 363 -10.03 21.41 2.25
CA ILE A 363 -10.40 22.67 1.58
C ILE A 363 -9.84 23.94 2.22
N GLY A 364 -9.48 23.91 3.52
CA GLY A 364 -8.83 25.02 4.23
C GLY A 364 -7.31 25.12 4.04
N VAL A 365 -6.69 24.15 3.38
CA VAL A 365 -5.24 24.12 3.12
C VAL A 365 -4.99 24.61 1.69
N PRO A 366 -4.21 25.70 1.49
CA PRO A 366 -3.91 26.23 0.17
C PRO A 366 -3.23 25.21 -0.75
N ASN A 367 -3.68 25.18 -2.00
CA ASN A 367 -2.97 24.50 -3.09
C ASN A 367 -1.76 25.33 -3.53
N GLU A 368 -0.81 24.67 -4.18
CA GLU A 368 0.35 25.32 -4.82
C GLU A 368 0.36 25.18 -6.34
#